data_AF-A0A811PBY8-F1
#
_entry.id   AF-A0A811PBY8-F1
#
_cell.length_a   1.000
_cell.length_b   1.000
_cell.length_c   1.000
_cell.angle_alpha   90.00
_cell.angle_beta   90.00
_cell.angle_gamma   90.00
#
_symmetry.space_group_name_H-M   'P 1'
#
loop_
_entity.id
_entity.type
_entity.pdbx_description
1 polymer ?
#
loop_
_entity_poly.entity_id
_entity_poly.type
_entity_poly.pdbx_seq_one_letter_code
_entity_poly.pdbx_strand_id
1 'polypeptide(L)'
;MAFAEEETKTTAHLGMNLIDSYYDSEDGLAGWAPSGSCTLSAHAEDHQALPSLAATLAAATDDDSEDELQQQRARKPSGRCVLAAHRASDTDGLFRAISRAPRPKVTYRVAGWVGVGTAVEGSHAVHVEVRVDDGQRVGGGVAVVESGKWGEIKGSFRVDDDDELPRHAKVYVHGPPAGVDLKVMDLQVSAVNKIPRLRHLRKKADRVRKRDVVLKVNRRTDDDTTASVAGAHIQVIQVQNSVPIGTCITKAGMQNPAYVDFFAKHFDWAVLENELKWYYTEAVQGQVSYADADELIDFCDRHGKPVRGHCIFWAVENSVQPWVRALNADQLRAAVEARLRGLVSRYSGRFPHYEVNNEMLHGAFYTQRLGDDINAHMFRETARIDPAPALFVNDYNVESGNDPNATPEKYVALVTDLQRRGVPVGGIGVQGHVTHPVGDIVCDALDKLAVTGLPVWITELDVSAADESVRADDLEIVLREAYAHPAVEGIMLWGFMQGHMWRSHGQLVNTDGKYTQAGNMFAGLRREWTSHARGKVDGNGNFKFRGFHGTYQVLLTTPAGEVKKRTFDVNKGDAPLVLDMDF
;
A
#
# COMPACT_ATOMS: atom_id res chain seq x y z
N MET A 1 -16.57 21.95 13.16
CA MET A 1 -16.32 22.77 14.37
C MET A 1 -16.79 22.01 15.60
N ALA A 2 -16.09 20.91 15.91
CA ALA A 2 -16.19 20.17 17.18
C ALA A 2 -14.80 19.54 17.46
N PHE A 3 -13.76 20.34 17.20
CA PHE A 3 -12.34 19.92 17.20
C PHE A 3 -11.50 20.77 18.18
N ALA A 4 -12.12 21.42 19.16
CA ALA A 4 -11.46 22.41 20.01
C ALA A 4 -11.59 22.20 21.53
N GLU A 5 -12.15 21.08 22.00
CA GLU A 5 -12.29 20.83 23.45
C GLU A 5 -11.91 19.40 23.86
N GLU A 6 -10.85 18.84 23.27
CA GLU A 6 -10.19 17.64 23.82
C GLU A 6 -8.65 17.79 23.83
N GLU A 7 -8.18 19.03 23.95
CA GLU A 7 -6.75 19.40 23.95
C GLU A 7 -6.09 19.27 25.34
N THR A 8 -6.76 18.66 26.32
CA THR A 8 -6.26 18.51 27.70
C THR A 8 -6.65 17.18 28.35
N LYS A 9 -6.31 16.05 27.71
CA LYS A 9 -6.14 14.77 28.42
C LYS A 9 -4.89 14.02 27.91
N THR A 10 -3.78 14.38 28.54
CA THR A 10 -2.65 13.50 28.87
C THR A 10 -2.00 12.75 27.69
N THR A 11 -1.01 13.41 27.09
CA THR A 11 0.18 12.81 26.47
C THR A 11 0.80 11.74 27.38
N ALA A 12 0.32 10.49 27.29
CA ALA A 12 1.01 9.33 27.84
C ALA A 12 2.08 8.87 26.84
N HIS A 13 3.18 9.63 26.77
CA HIS A 13 4.43 9.16 26.19
C HIS A 13 4.88 7.91 26.97
N LEU A 14 4.74 6.75 26.37
CA LEU A 14 5.40 5.52 26.82
C LEU A 14 6.22 4.99 25.64
N GLY A 15 7.28 5.74 25.32
CA GLY A 15 8.41 5.21 24.59
C GLY A 15 9.08 4.14 25.44
N MET A 16 9.39 3.01 24.82
CA MET A 16 10.41 2.15 25.36
C MET A 16 11.72 2.58 24.73
N ASN A 17 12.51 3.24 25.57
CA ASN A 17 13.95 3.45 25.54
C ASN A 17 14.64 3.17 24.20
N LEU A 18 15.02 4.26 23.54
CA LEU A 18 16.18 4.32 22.65
C LEU A 18 17.29 3.40 23.17
N ILE A 19 17.99 2.73 22.24
CA ILE A 19 19.28 2.08 22.52
C ILE A 19 20.32 3.07 23.11
N ASP A 20 20.02 4.38 23.12
CA ASP A 20 20.80 5.39 23.84
C ASP A 20 20.85 5.21 25.37
N SER A 21 19.99 4.40 26.00
CA SER A 21 19.94 4.29 27.47
C SER A 21 20.66 3.09 28.10
N TYR A 22 21.68 2.50 27.47
CA TYR A 22 22.45 1.42 28.10
C TYR A 22 23.96 1.58 27.85
N TYR A 23 24.52 2.62 28.48
CA TYR A 23 25.95 2.90 28.47
C TYR A 23 26.74 2.28 29.64
N ASP A 24 26.16 1.34 30.41
CA ASP A 24 26.81 0.79 31.62
C ASP A 24 26.76 -0.76 31.74
N SER A 25 26.63 -1.53 30.64
CA SER A 25 26.79 -2.99 30.75
C SER A 25 28.28 -3.35 30.72
N GLU A 26 28.79 -3.98 31.78
CA GLU A 26 30.21 -4.38 31.94
C GLU A 26 30.76 -5.22 30.78
N ASP A 27 29.89 -5.89 30.00
CA ASP A 27 30.23 -6.77 28.88
C ASP A 27 30.11 -6.13 27.48
N GLY A 28 29.59 -4.90 27.37
CA GLY A 28 29.31 -4.25 26.09
C GLY A 28 28.20 -4.88 25.23
N LEU A 29 27.49 -5.90 25.73
CA LEU A 29 26.43 -6.61 24.98
C LEU A 29 25.06 -5.92 25.09
N ALA A 30 24.94 -4.84 25.85
CA ALA A 30 23.73 -4.03 25.95
C ALA A 30 22.45 -4.84 26.26
N GLY A 31 22.57 -5.90 27.06
CA GLY A 31 21.46 -6.78 27.46
C GLY A 31 21.04 -7.82 26.43
N TRP A 32 21.81 -8.00 25.35
CA TRP A 32 21.66 -9.12 24.43
C TRP A 32 22.19 -10.41 25.05
N ALA A 33 21.45 -11.50 24.89
CA ALA A 33 21.83 -12.83 25.31
C ALA A 33 21.76 -13.81 24.13
N PRO A 34 22.59 -14.86 24.10
CA PRO A 34 22.54 -15.86 23.03
C PRO A 34 21.20 -16.59 23.04
N SER A 35 20.59 -16.72 21.86
CA SER A 35 19.45 -17.60 21.62
C SER A 35 19.97 -18.86 20.95
N GLY A 36 19.76 -20.02 21.57
CA GLY A 36 20.28 -21.30 21.06
C GLY A 36 21.80 -21.42 21.19
N SER A 37 22.44 -22.14 20.27
CA SER A 37 23.88 -22.44 20.32
C SER A 37 24.69 -21.41 19.53
N CYS A 38 25.12 -20.34 20.21
CA CYS A 38 26.01 -19.33 19.62
C CYS A 38 26.80 -18.58 20.71
N THR A 39 27.82 -17.82 20.28
CA THR A 39 28.59 -16.93 21.15
C THR A 39 28.37 -15.47 20.77
N LEU A 40 28.17 -14.60 21.75
CA LEU A 40 28.00 -13.16 21.54
C LEU A 40 29.28 -12.38 21.83
N SER A 41 29.54 -11.34 21.05
CA SER A 41 30.64 -10.38 21.28
C SER A 41 30.26 -8.98 20.78
N ALA A 42 30.77 -7.95 21.45
CA ALA A 42 30.57 -6.56 21.07
C ALA A 42 31.67 -6.09 20.12
N HIS A 43 31.31 -5.36 19.06
CA HIS A 43 32.22 -4.85 18.04
C HIS A 43 31.93 -3.38 17.72
N ALA A 44 32.96 -2.68 17.26
CA ALA A 44 32.84 -1.37 16.65
C ALA A 44 33.19 -1.48 15.15
N GLU A 45 32.26 -1.08 14.30
CA GLU A 45 32.40 -1.05 12.84
C GLU A 45 33.08 0.24 12.39
N ASP A 46 33.86 0.15 11.31
CA ASP A 46 34.45 1.33 10.67
C ASP A 46 33.33 2.20 10.09
N HIS A 47 33.43 3.53 10.25
CA HIS A 47 32.51 4.49 9.67
C HIS A 47 32.37 4.34 8.15
N GLN A 48 33.39 3.84 7.44
CA GLN A 48 33.32 3.55 5.99
C GLN A 48 32.50 2.31 5.64
N ALA A 49 32.33 1.37 6.59
CA ALA A 49 31.53 0.15 6.42
C ALA A 49 30.06 0.36 6.84
N LEU A 50 29.71 1.53 7.37
CA LEU A 50 28.35 1.85 7.76
C LEU A 50 27.46 2.09 6.53
N PRO A 51 26.20 1.64 6.56
CA PRO A 51 25.27 1.86 5.47
C PRO A 51 25.11 3.37 5.19
N SER A 52 25.37 3.77 3.94
CA SER A 52 25.19 5.15 3.50
C SER A 52 23.70 5.47 3.37
N LEU A 53 23.27 6.58 3.96
CA LEU A 53 21.90 7.13 3.92
C LEU A 53 21.51 7.72 2.55
N ALA A 54 22.04 7.17 1.45
CA ALA A 54 22.01 7.82 0.13
C ALA A 54 20.62 7.87 -0.53
N ALA A 55 19.58 7.26 0.05
CA ALA A 55 18.24 7.25 -0.54
C ALA A 55 17.23 8.20 0.14
N THR A 56 17.52 8.83 1.29
CA THR A 56 16.55 9.71 1.94
C THR A 56 16.87 11.21 1.92
N LEU A 57 18.05 11.58 1.40
CA LEU A 57 18.49 12.97 1.36
C LEU A 57 18.04 13.76 0.12
N ALA A 58 17.49 13.10 -0.91
CA ALA A 58 17.08 13.79 -2.14
C ALA A 58 15.72 14.51 -2.04
N ALA A 59 15.02 14.43 -0.90
CA ALA A 59 13.67 14.96 -0.73
C ALA A 59 13.54 16.03 0.37
N ALA A 60 14.63 16.39 1.05
CA ALA A 60 14.58 17.44 2.07
C ALA A 60 14.48 18.80 1.39
N THR A 61 13.33 19.46 1.58
CA THR A 61 13.11 20.84 1.16
C THR A 61 13.26 21.77 2.36
N ASP A 62 13.43 23.07 2.17
CA ASP A 62 13.52 24.07 3.25
C ASP A 62 12.29 24.12 4.19
N ASP A 63 11.29 23.26 4.00
CA ASP A 63 10.01 23.20 4.73
C ASP A 63 9.83 21.90 5.55
N ASP A 64 10.89 21.10 5.72
CA ASP A 64 10.88 19.89 6.54
C ASP A 64 10.65 20.24 8.03
N SER A 65 9.76 19.49 8.68
CA SER A 65 9.42 19.70 10.09
C SER A 65 10.55 19.26 11.04
N GLU A 66 10.63 19.83 12.25
CA GLU A 66 11.62 19.40 13.27
C GLU A 66 11.59 17.88 13.56
N ASP A 67 10.42 17.24 13.44
CA ASP A 67 10.27 15.78 13.60
C ASP A 67 10.95 14.97 12.47
N GLU A 68 10.97 15.48 11.23
CA GLU A 68 11.66 14.84 10.09
C GLU A 68 13.18 14.97 10.23
N LEU A 69 13.64 16.13 10.69
CA LEU A 69 15.05 16.35 11.03
C LEU A 69 15.48 15.44 12.20
N GLN A 70 14.61 15.21 13.18
CA GLN A 70 14.88 14.30 14.30
C GLN A 70 14.93 12.82 13.85
N GLN A 71 14.02 12.40 12.96
CA GLN A 71 14.04 11.06 12.37
C GLN A 71 15.26 10.83 11.47
N GLN A 72 15.68 11.83 10.69
CA GLN A 72 16.91 11.77 9.91
C GLN A 72 18.17 11.69 10.80
N ARG A 73 18.18 12.38 11.95
CA ARG A 73 19.26 12.26 12.95
C ARG A 73 19.29 10.88 13.62
N ALA A 74 18.14 10.26 13.86
CA ALA A 74 18.02 8.90 14.39
C ALA A 74 18.45 7.79 13.39
N ARG A 75 18.69 8.12 12.11
CA ARG A 75 19.11 7.15 11.09
C ARG A 75 20.62 6.97 10.95
N LYS A 76 21.45 7.80 11.59
CA LYS A 76 22.91 7.58 11.54
C LYS A 76 23.26 6.35 12.38
N PRO A 77 23.84 5.29 11.78
CA PRO A 77 24.21 4.10 12.54
C PRO A 77 25.27 4.44 13.59
N SER A 78 25.15 3.89 14.79
CA SER A 78 26.07 4.13 15.90
C SER A 78 27.46 3.55 15.63
N GLY A 79 27.55 2.58 14.74
CA GLY A 79 28.75 1.78 14.48
C GLY A 79 29.08 0.79 15.59
N ARG A 80 28.21 0.59 16.58
CA ARG A 80 28.38 -0.42 17.62
C ARG A 80 27.40 -1.56 17.40
N CYS A 81 27.92 -2.78 17.27
CA CYS A 81 27.08 -3.94 17.02
C CYS A 81 27.40 -5.11 17.93
N VAL A 82 26.39 -5.97 18.12
CA VAL A 82 26.57 -7.29 18.73
C VAL A 82 26.64 -8.32 17.61
N LEU A 83 27.70 -9.14 17.65
CA LEU A 83 27.93 -10.27 16.76
C LEU A 83 27.52 -11.56 17.45
N ALA A 84 26.64 -12.34 16.81
CA ALA A 84 26.40 -13.74 17.11
C ALA A 84 27.19 -14.62 16.12
N ALA A 85 28.21 -15.30 16.65
CA ALA A 85 29.08 -16.21 15.91
C ALA A 85 28.89 -17.67 16.37
N HIS A 86 29.50 -18.61 15.64
CA HIS A 86 29.46 -20.05 15.95
C HIS A 86 28.02 -20.62 16.08
N ARG A 87 27.11 -20.11 15.25
CA ARG A 87 25.70 -20.52 15.20
C ARG A 87 25.56 -21.95 14.66
N ALA A 88 24.83 -22.83 15.34
CA ALA A 88 24.63 -24.22 14.93
C ALA A 88 23.39 -24.42 14.03
N SER A 89 22.45 -23.48 14.03
CA SER A 89 21.28 -23.47 13.14
C SER A 89 20.84 -22.06 12.73
N ASP A 90 19.85 -21.99 11.85
CA ASP A 90 19.17 -20.77 11.43
C ASP A 90 18.27 -20.14 12.51
N THR A 91 17.89 -20.92 13.53
CA THR A 91 17.15 -20.45 14.70
C THR A 91 18.04 -19.89 15.80
N ASP A 92 19.35 -20.17 15.77
CA ASP A 92 20.30 -19.60 16.72
C ASP A 92 20.52 -18.12 16.42
N GLY A 93 20.83 -17.32 17.42
CA GLY A 93 21.03 -15.88 17.25
C GLY A 93 21.07 -15.14 18.57
N LEU A 94 20.43 -13.98 18.64
CA LEU A 94 20.45 -13.16 19.84
C LEU A 94 19.03 -12.77 20.25
N PHE A 95 18.79 -12.68 21.55
CA PHE A 95 17.53 -12.17 22.07
C PHE A 95 17.76 -11.13 23.16
N ARG A 96 16.77 -10.26 23.35
CA ARG A 96 16.77 -9.25 24.40
C ARG A 96 15.37 -9.03 24.94
N ALA A 97 15.27 -8.90 26.25
CA ALA A 97 14.01 -8.56 26.90
C ALA A 97 13.60 -7.11 26.57
N ILE A 98 12.31 -6.94 26.26
CA ILE A 98 11.67 -5.64 26.12
C ILE A 98 11.42 -5.13 27.55
N SER A 99 11.99 -3.97 27.90
CA SER A 99 11.97 -3.42 29.28
C SER A 99 10.60 -3.20 29.95
N ARG A 100 9.48 -3.34 29.23
CA ARG A 100 8.09 -3.26 29.69
C ARG A 100 7.23 -4.16 28.81
N ALA A 101 6.17 -4.72 29.38
CA ALA A 101 5.19 -5.46 28.61
C ALA A 101 4.53 -4.56 27.53
N PRO A 102 4.29 -5.10 26.32
CA PRO A 102 3.43 -4.45 25.34
C PRO A 102 2.03 -4.24 25.90
N ARG A 103 1.43 -3.08 25.60
CA ARG A 103 0.04 -2.81 25.92
C ARG A 103 -0.87 -3.41 24.83
N PRO A 104 -2.06 -3.92 25.20
CA PRO A 104 -3.01 -4.43 24.23
C PRO A 104 -3.43 -3.30 23.28
N LYS A 105 -3.74 -3.66 22.03
CA LYS A 105 -4.27 -2.75 20.99
C LYS A 105 -3.33 -1.60 20.57
N VAL A 106 -2.11 -1.57 21.08
CA VAL A 106 -1.08 -0.59 20.67
C VAL A 106 -0.19 -1.22 19.61
N THR A 107 -0.09 -0.58 18.44
CA THR A 107 0.87 -0.98 17.42
C THR A 107 2.27 -0.52 17.81
N TYR A 108 3.22 -1.43 17.78
CA TYR A 108 4.63 -1.18 18.01
C TYR A 108 5.41 -1.36 16.71
N ARG A 109 6.43 -0.51 16.54
CA ARG A 109 7.40 -0.55 15.45
C ARG A 109 8.69 -1.17 15.97
N VAL A 110 9.30 -2.01 15.15
CA VAL A 110 10.64 -2.57 15.35
C VAL A 110 11.51 -2.08 14.21
N ALA A 111 12.68 -1.49 14.50
CA ALA A 111 13.63 -1.17 13.44
C ALA A 111 15.07 -1.09 13.93
N GLY A 112 16.00 -1.36 13.03
CA GLY A 112 17.43 -1.25 13.28
C GLY A 112 18.22 -1.71 12.08
N TRP A 113 19.47 -2.12 12.31
CA TRP A 113 20.37 -2.61 11.29
C TRP A 113 20.80 -4.03 11.61
N VAL A 114 20.84 -4.86 10.58
CA VAL A 114 21.31 -6.25 10.66
C VAL A 114 22.34 -6.51 9.58
N GLY A 115 23.34 -7.32 9.91
CA GLY A 115 24.45 -7.67 9.02
C GLY A 115 24.67 -9.17 8.98
N VAL A 116 25.12 -9.67 7.83
CA VAL A 116 25.41 -11.10 7.60
C VAL A 116 26.90 -11.26 7.32
N GLY A 117 27.53 -12.24 7.96
CA GLY A 117 28.95 -12.55 7.76
C GLY A 117 29.27 -13.02 6.34
N THR A 118 30.55 -13.03 6.00
CA THR A 118 31.05 -13.39 4.66
C THR A 118 31.34 -14.89 4.49
N ALA A 119 30.96 -15.73 5.46
CA ALA A 119 31.22 -17.17 5.43
C ALA A 119 30.50 -17.90 4.29
N VAL A 120 29.42 -17.30 3.79
CA VAL A 120 28.62 -17.77 2.65
C VAL A 120 28.38 -16.60 1.70
N GLU A 121 28.27 -16.88 0.40
CA GLU A 121 27.90 -15.88 -0.60
C GLU A 121 26.39 -15.80 -0.77
N GLY A 122 25.90 -14.65 -1.24
CA GLY A 122 24.50 -14.41 -1.56
C GLY A 122 23.78 -13.53 -0.54
N SER A 123 22.46 -13.58 -0.57
CA SER A 123 21.61 -12.80 0.34
C SER A 123 20.81 -13.73 1.25
N HIS A 124 20.77 -13.38 2.53
CA HIS A 124 20.15 -14.19 3.56
C HIS A 124 19.06 -13.42 4.27
N ALA A 125 17.95 -14.09 4.57
CA ALA A 125 16.90 -13.53 5.39
C ALA A 125 17.38 -13.43 6.84
N VAL A 126 17.25 -12.24 7.42
CA VAL A 126 17.39 -11.99 8.84
C VAL A 126 16.00 -11.63 9.37
N HIS A 127 15.56 -12.37 10.37
CA HIS A 127 14.28 -12.22 11.02
C HIS A 127 14.46 -11.51 12.35
N VAL A 128 13.59 -10.55 12.62
CA VAL A 128 13.35 -10.05 13.96
C VAL A 128 11.97 -10.52 14.39
N GLU A 129 11.89 -11.25 15.49
CA GLU A 129 10.64 -11.75 16.04
C GLU A 129 10.38 -11.17 17.43
N VAL A 130 9.14 -10.76 17.70
CA VAL A 130 8.71 -10.41 19.04
C VAL A 130 7.87 -11.55 19.59
N ARG A 131 8.28 -12.08 20.74
CA ARG A 131 7.57 -13.18 21.43
C ARG A 131 7.18 -12.76 22.85
N VAL A 132 5.98 -13.17 23.28
CA VAL A 132 5.44 -12.92 24.63
C VAL A 132 5.71 -14.11 25.57
N ASP A 133 5.12 -14.11 26.78
CA ASP A 133 5.50 -14.98 27.91
C ASP A 133 5.55 -16.49 27.59
N ASP A 134 4.56 -16.97 26.84
CA ASP A 134 4.41 -18.37 26.41
C ASP A 134 5.28 -18.74 25.20
N GLY A 135 6.07 -17.78 24.69
CA GLY A 135 6.85 -17.92 23.48
C GLY A 135 6.07 -17.66 22.18
N GLN A 136 4.79 -17.30 22.25
CA GLN A 136 3.97 -16.96 21.09
C GLN A 136 4.55 -15.74 20.38
N ARG A 137 4.71 -15.86 19.06
CA ARG A 137 5.11 -14.75 18.20
C ARG A 137 3.92 -13.81 17.98
N VAL A 138 4.13 -12.51 18.21
CA VAL A 138 3.11 -11.45 18.06
C VAL A 138 3.41 -10.49 16.91
N GLY A 139 4.55 -10.67 16.25
CA GLY A 139 4.95 -9.90 15.07
C GLY A 139 6.47 -9.82 14.93
N GLY A 140 6.95 -8.77 14.27
CA GLY A 140 8.36 -8.59 13.97
C GLY A 140 8.60 -8.03 12.57
N GLY A 141 9.79 -8.28 12.02
CA GLY A 141 10.17 -7.83 10.68
C GLY A 141 11.18 -8.77 10.05
N VAL A 142 11.47 -8.55 8.78
CA VAL A 142 12.47 -9.31 8.02
C VAL A 142 13.22 -8.40 7.07
N ALA A 143 14.50 -8.68 6.89
CA ALA A 143 15.34 -8.05 5.89
C ALA A 143 16.11 -9.14 5.13
N VAL A 144 16.25 -8.98 3.82
CA VAL A 144 17.11 -9.83 3.00
C VAL A 144 18.42 -9.08 2.79
N VAL A 145 19.50 -9.59 3.41
CA VAL A 145 20.78 -8.89 3.49
C VAL A 145 21.87 -9.68 2.77
N GLU A 146 22.60 -9.01 1.89
CA GLU A 146 23.75 -9.57 1.19
C GLU A 146 24.92 -9.79 2.16
N SER A 147 25.62 -10.91 2.00
CA SER A 147 26.80 -11.26 2.81
C SER A 147 27.85 -10.15 2.79
N GLY A 148 28.35 -9.80 3.97
CA GLY A 148 29.29 -8.72 4.19
C GLY A 148 28.69 -7.31 4.18
N LYS A 149 27.37 -7.18 4.00
CA LYS A 149 26.68 -5.88 4.02
C LYS A 149 25.74 -5.73 5.22
N TRP A 150 25.36 -4.48 5.46
CA TRP A 150 24.31 -4.09 6.39
C TRP A 150 22.99 -3.85 5.64
N GLY A 151 21.88 -4.29 6.23
CA GLY A 151 20.53 -3.97 5.79
C GLY A 151 19.72 -3.34 6.92
N GLU A 152 18.89 -2.36 6.57
CA GLU A 152 17.89 -1.84 7.50
C GLU A 152 16.77 -2.87 7.63
N ILE A 153 16.41 -3.22 8.86
CA ILE A 153 15.26 -4.05 9.16
C ILE A 153 14.16 -3.20 9.76
N LYS A 154 12.93 -3.38 9.28
CA LYS A 154 11.73 -2.74 9.80
C LYS A 154 10.65 -3.79 9.97
N GLY A 155 9.80 -3.60 10.97
CA GLY A 155 8.70 -4.51 11.25
C GLY A 155 7.74 -3.91 12.24
N SER A 156 6.67 -4.64 12.51
CA SER A 156 5.63 -4.23 13.44
C SER A 156 5.07 -5.41 14.21
N PHE A 157 4.46 -5.11 15.34
CA PHE A 157 3.70 -6.08 16.11
C PHE A 157 2.63 -5.39 16.94
N ARG A 158 1.64 -6.16 17.36
CA ARG A 158 0.64 -5.76 18.34
C ARG A 158 0.17 -6.99 19.10
N VAL A 159 -0.21 -6.77 20.35
CA VAL A 159 -0.90 -7.77 21.16
C VAL A 159 -2.38 -7.38 21.14
N ASP A 160 -3.22 -8.24 20.56
CA ASP A 160 -4.64 -7.95 20.34
C ASP A 160 -5.55 -8.64 21.37
N ASP A 161 -5.01 -9.53 22.21
CA ASP A 161 -5.76 -10.22 23.29
C ASP A 161 -5.88 -9.33 24.53
N ASP A 162 -7.11 -9.16 25.03
CA ASP A 162 -7.44 -8.41 26.24
C ASP A 162 -7.55 -9.32 27.48
N ASP A 163 -7.75 -10.62 27.31
CA ASP A 163 -8.07 -11.57 28.39
C ASP A 163 -6.79 -12.10 29.07
N GLU A 164 -5.70 -12.30 28.32
CA GLU A 164 -4.39 -12.70 28.84
C GLU A 164 -3.28 -11.72 28.44
N LEU A 165 -3.14 -10.64 29.22
CA LEU A 165 -2.10 -9.65 28.96
C LEU A 165 -0.70 -10.19 29.29
N PRO A 166 0.28 -10.03 28.37
CA PRO A 166 1.63 -10.49 28.63
C PRO A 166 2.29 -9.65 29.72
N ARG A 167 3.08 -10.30 30.56
CA ARG A 167 3.93 -9.73 31.60
C ARG A 167 5.29 -9.34 31.05
N HIS A 168 5.78 -10.08 30.06
CA HIS A 168 7.06 -9.86 29.42
C HIS A 168 6.95 -10.06 27.91
N ALA A 169 7.90 -9.45 27.20
CA ALA A 169 8.13 -9.72 25.80
C ALA A 169 9.64 -9.69 25.51
N LYS A 170 10.06 -10.42 24.49
CA LYS A 170 11.46 -10.51 24.06
C LYS A 170 11.52 -10.33 22.55
N VAL A 171 12.56 -9.64 22.10
CA VAL A 171 12.94 -9.56 20.69
C VAL A 171 13.99 -10.62 20.42
N TYR A 172 13.85 -11.38 19.35
CA TYR A 172 14.80 -12.36 18.84
C TYR A 172 15.29 -11.91 17.47
N VAL A 173 16.57 -12.12 17.17
CA VAL A 173 17.14 -11.92 15.84
C VAL A 173 17.88 -13.19 15.42
N HIS A 174 17.50 -13.76 14.28
CA HIS A 174 18.01 -15.03 13.74
C HIS A 174 17.81 -15.08 12.23
N GLY A 175 18.11 -16.21 11.56
CA GLY A 175 17.76 -16.41 10.15
C GLY A 175 18.89 -16.94 9.26
N PRO A 176 20.10 -16.37 9.25
CA PRO A 176 21.17 -16.88 8.39
C PRO A 176 21.51 -18.35 8.69
N PRO A 177 22.02 -19.14 7.73
CA PRO A 177 22.34 -20.56 7.94
C PRO A 177 23.33 -20.82 9.09
N ALA A 178 23.44 -22.09 9.48
CA ALA A 178 24.47 -22.54 10.43
C ALA A 178 25.89 -22.12 9.98
N GLY A 179 26.73 -21.71 10.91
CA GLY A 179 28.08 -21.22 10.67
C GLY A 179 28.18 -19.80 10.10
N VAL A 180 27.04 -19.14 9.83
CA VAL A 180 27.01 -17.77 9.31
C VAL A 180 26.81 -16.80 10.45
N ASP A 181 27.75 -15.87 10.58
CA ASP A 181 27.72 -14.79 11.55
C ASP A 181 26.54 -13.83 11.32
N LEU A 182 25.93 -13.38 12.42
CA LEU A 182 24.81 -12.43 12.42
C LEU A 182 25.18 -11.23 13.28
N LYS A 183 25.02 -10.01 12.75
CA LYS A 183 25.28 -8.76 13.46
C LYS A 183 24.00 -7.96 13.65
N VAL A 184 23.87 -7.28 14.78
CA VAL A 184 22.73 -6.38 15.08
C VAL A 184 23.25 -5.06 15.64
N MET A 185 22.71 -3.96 15.12
CA MET A 185 23.05 -2.60 15.51
C MET A 185 21.77 -1.76 15.61
N ASP A 186 21.68 -0.93 16.63
CA ASP A 186 20.62 0.07 16.84
C ASP A 186 19.16 -0.46 16.71
N LEU A 187 18.91 -1.73 17.05
CA LEU A 187 17.56 -2.32 17.04
C LEU A 187 16.65 -1.79 18.16
N GLN A 188 15.64 -1.02 17.79
CA GLN A 188 14.71 -0.36 18.69
C GLN A 188 13.29 -0.92 18.55
N VAL A 189 12.56 -0.88 19.67
CA VAL A 189 11.13 -1.18 19.73
C VAL A 189 10.40 0.01 20.33
N SER A 190 9.47 0.60 19.59
CA SER A 190 8.76 1.81 20.01
C SER A 190 7.28 1.75 19.70
N ALA A 191 6.42 2.20 20.63
CA ALA A 191 5.00 2.39 20.35
C ALA A 191 4.81 3.45 19.26
N VAL A 192 3.92 3.18 18.30
CA VAL A 192 3.68 4.08 17.17
C VAL A 192 2.76 5.22 17.63
N ASN A 193 3.23 6.46 17.53
CA ASN A 193 2.38 7.63 17.62
C ASN A 193 1.95 8.06 16.22
N LYS A 194 0.71 7.71 15.84
CA LYS A 194 0.17 8.03 14.51
C LYS A 194 -0.13 9.52 14.32
N ILE A 195 -0.34 10.31 15.38
CA ILE A 195 -0.85 11.70 15.27
C ILE A 195 0.07 12.61 14.43
N PRO A 196 1.39 12.69 14.70
CA PRO A 196 2.30 13.48 13.88
C PRO A 196 2.33 12.99 12.42
N ARG A 197 2.32 11.67 12.22
CA ARG A 197 2.34 11.08 10.87
C ARG A 197 1.08 11.44 10.09
N LEU A 198 -0.11 11.31 10.67
CA LEU A 198 -1.37 11.70 10.04
C LEU A 198 -1.39 13.21 9.70
N ARG A 199 -0.83 14.06 10.57
CA ARG A 199 -0.68 15.50 10.29
C ARG A 199 0.25 15.76 9.10
N HIS A 200 1.40 15.06 9.05
CA HIS A 200 2.32 15.12 7.91
C HIS A 200 1.63 14.66 6.62
N LEU A 201 0.92 13.52 6.64
CA LEU A 201 0.24 12.98 5.46
C LEU A 201 -0.84 13.91 4.92
N ARG A 202 -1.56 14.63 5.78
CA ARG A 202 -2.52 15.67 5.34
C ARG A 202 -1.84 16.80 4.58
N LYS A 203 -0.69 17.29 5.08
CA LYS A 203 0.11 18.32 4.38
C LYS A 203 0.67 17.78 3.06
N LYS A 204 1.24 16.58 3.08
CA LYS A 204 1.77 15.89 1.89
C LYS A 204 0.68 15.69 0.84
N ALA A 205 -0.52 15.25 1.23
CA ALA A 205 -1.66 15.10 0.33
C ALA A 205 -2.13 16.45 -0.24
N ASP A 206 -2.19 17.52 0.55
CA ASP A 206 -2.53 18.86 0.01
C ASP A 206 -1.52 19.33 -1.05
N ARG A 207 -0.23 19.06 -0.84
CA ARG A 207 0.82 19.37 -1.82
C ARG A 207 0.75 18.50 -3.07
N VAL A 208 0.61 17.19 -2.91
CA VAL A 208 0.73 16.20 -3.99
C VAL A 208 -0.56 16.07 -4.81
N ARG A 209 -1.72 16.24 -4.17
CA ARG A 209 -3.02 15.95 -4.76
C ARG A 209 -3.85 17.17 -5.08
N LYS A 210 -3.42 18.38 -4.69
CA LYS A 210 -4.17 19.60 -4.96
C LYS A 210 -3.34 20.62 -5.72
N ARG A 211 -4.07 21.47 -6.44
CA ARG A 211 -3.52 22.57 -7.24
C ARG A 211 -4.34 23.83 -7.04
N ASP A 212 -3.68 24.98 -7.09
CA ASP A 212 -4.37 26.27 -7.13
C ASP A 212 -5.00 26.46 -8.50
N VAL A 213 -6.24 26.96 -8.54
CA VAL A 213 -7.03 27.13 -9.75
C VAL A 213 -7.57 28.56 -9.79
N VAL A 214 -7.48 29.19 -10.96
CA VAL A 214 -8.07 30.48 -11.27
C VAL A 214 -9.05 30.31 -12.43
N LEU A 215 -10.34 30.44 -12.15
CA LEU A 215 -11.38 30.47 -13.16
C LEU A 215 -11.60 31.93 -13.58
N LYS A 216 -11.30 32.24 -14.85
CA LYS A 216 -11.60 33.53 -15.48
C LYS A 216 -12.99 33.47 -16.07
N VAL A 217 -13.92 34.20 -15.47
CA VAL A 217 -15.30 34.29 -15.92
C VAL A 217 -15.42 35.54 -16.77
N ASN A 218 -15.54 35.38 -18.08
CA ASN A 218 -15.81 36.47 -19.00
C ASN A 218 -17.15 36.20 -19.71
N ARG A 219 -17.98 37.23 -19.89
CA ARG A 219 -19.14 37.15 -20.79
C ARG A 219 -18.76 37.83 -22.10
N ARG A 220 -18.50 37.07 -23.16
CA ARG A 220 -18.54 37.62 -24.52
C ARG A 220 -19.99 37.95 -24.84
N THR A 221 -20.27 39.20 -25.19
CA THR A 221 -21.51 39.54 -25.92
C THR A 221 -21.19 39.53 -27.41
N ASP A 222 -22.18 39.31 -28.26
CA ASP A 222 -22.02 39.29 -29.72
C ASP A 222 -21.54 40.65 -30.29
N ASP A 223 -21.47 41.70 -29.47
CA ASP A 223 -21.07 43.08 -29.82
C ASP A 223 -19.68 43.50 -29.27
N ASP A 224 -18.75 42.57 -29.11
CA ASP A 224 -17.33 42.82 -28.71
C ASP A 224 -17.16 43.63 -27.40
N THR A 225 -18.21 43.67 -26.56
CA THR A 225 -18.20 44.33 -25.24
C THR A 225 -18.33 43.30 -24.12
N THR A 226 -17.37 43.29 -23.20
CA THR A 226 -17.39 42.43 -22.01
C THR A 226 -18.41 42.96 -21.00
N ALA A 227 -19.55 42.26 -20.84
CA ALA A 227 -20.49 42.57 -19.76
C ALA A 227 -19.89 42.15 -18.41
N SER A 228 -19.94 43.03 -17.40
CA SER A 228 -19.38 42.75 -16.07
C SER A 228 -20.11 41.59 -15.40
N VAL A 229 -19.39 40.49 -15.17
CA VAL A 229 -19.84 39.35 -14.34
C VAL A 229 -19.49 39.55 -12.86
N ALA A 230 -18.99 40.74 -12.49
CA ALA A 230 -18.63 41.06 -11.12
C ALA A 230 -19.85 40.87 -10.20
N GLY A 231 -19.67 40.08 -9.13
CA GLY A 231 -20.74 39.77 -8.20
C GLY A 231 -21.63 38.58 -8.57
N ALA A 232 -21.41 37.93 -9.72
CA ALA A 232 -22.01 36.62 -10.01
C ALA A 232 -21.62 35.59 -8.95
N HIS A 233 -22.56 34.73 -8.57
CA HIS A 233 -22.28 33.64 -7.63
C HIS A 233 -21.73 32.44 -8.39
N ILE A 234 -20.68 31.82 -7.87
CA ILE A 234 -20.05 30.65 -8.48
C ILE A 234 -20.01 29.52 -7.46
N GLN A 235 -20.31 28.31 -7.92
CA GLN A 235 -20.19 27.08 -7.17
C GLN A 235 -19.38 26.08 -7.99
N VAL A 236 -18.34 25.52 -7.38
CA VAL A 236 -17.44 24.54 -7.95
C VAL A 236 -17.56 23.25 -7.15
N ILE A 237 -17.86 22.16 -7.84
CA ILE A 237 -18.13 20.85 -7.25
C ILE A 237 -17.24 19.84 -7.96
N GLN A 238 -16.34 19.18 -7.23
CA GLN A 238 -15.62 18.05 -7.77
C GLN A 238 -16.60 16.89 -7.96
N VAL A 239 -16.60 16.30 -9.15
CA VAL A 239 -17.45 15.17 -9.52
C VAL A 239 -16.68 13.87 -9.66
N GLN A 240 -15.36 13.96 -9.87
CA GLN A 240 -14.47 12.81 -9.91
C GLN A 240 -13.10 13.20 -9.35
N ASN A 241 -12.55 12.35 -8.48
CA ASN A 241 -11.16 12.47 -8.02
C ASN A 241 -10.24 11.73 -8.99
N SER A 242 -9.05 12.28 -9.25
CA SER A 242 -8.02 11.65 -10.09
C SER A 242 -7.48 10.32 -9.53
N VAL A 243 -7.53 10.14 -8.20
CA VAL A 243 -7.13 8.88 -7.53
C VAL A 243 -8.41 8.14 -7.16
N PRO A 244 -8.87 7.18 -7.98
CA PRO A 244 -10.06 6.40 -7.69
C PRO A 244 -9.85 5.53 -6.46
N ILE A 245 -10.94 5.33 -5.72
CA ILE A 245 -11.02 4.31 -4.69
C ILE A 245 -12.09 3.31 -5.09
N GLY A 246 -11.69 2.08 -5.40
CA GLY A 246 -12.59 1.00 -5.75
C GLY A 246 -12.67 -0.09 -4.69
N THR A 247 -13.40 -1.16 -5.01
CA THR A 247 -13.47 -2.35 -4.15
C THR A 247 -13.68 -3.63 -4.94
N CYS A 248 -13.32 -4.75 -4.32
CA CYS A 248 -13.67 -6.08 -4.75
C CYS A 248 -15.17 -6.36 -4.56
N ILE A 249 -15.77 -7.00 -5.56
CA ILE A 249 -17.17 -7.40 -5.56
C ILE A 249 -17.36 -8.88 -5.89
N THR A 250 -18.46 -9.43 -5.40
CA THR A 250 -18.84 -10.84 -5.59
C THR A 250 -20.28 -10.94 -6.05
N LYS A 251 -20.60 -12.04 -6.75
CA LYS A 251 -21.98 -12.33 -7.15
C LYS A 251 -22.94 -12.42 -5.96
N ALA A 252 -22.48 -13.00 -4.85
CA ALA A 252 -23.27 -13.12 -3.63
C ALA A 252 -23.56 -11.75 -2.98
N GLY A 253 -22.57 -10.86 -2.93
CA GLY A 253 -22.72 -9.52 -2.35
C GLY A 253 -23.77 -8.69 -3.08
N MET A 254 -23.83 -8.76 -4.41
CA MET A 254 -24.80 -8.02 -5.21
C MET A 254 -26.27 -8.36 -4.95
N GLN A 255 -26.56 -9.51 -4.33
CA GLN A 255 -27.93 -9.87 -3.95
C GLN A 255 -28.42 -9.10 -2.70
N ASN A 256 -27.52 -8.42 -1.99
CA ASN A 256 -27.85 -7.62 -0.82
C ASN A 256 -28.01 -6.13 -1.20
N PRO A 257 -29.21 -5.53 -1.05
CA PRO A 257 -29.41 -4.11 -1.38
C PRO A 257 -28.49 -3.15 -0.62
N ALA A 258 -28.19 -3.44 0.66
CA ALA A 258 -27.28 -2.60 1.46
C ALA A 258 -25.84 -2.65 0.93
N TYR A 259 -25.43 -3.79 0.36
CA TYR A 259 -24.15 -3.94 -0.31
C TYR A 259 -24.09 -3.06 -1.56
N VAL A 260 -25.12 -3.14 -2.41
CA VAL A 260 -25.23 -2.35 -3.65
C VAL A 260 -25.26 -0.84 -3.35
N ASP A 261 -26.05 -0.42 -2.36
CA ASP A 261 -26.15 0.98 -1.95
C ASP A 261 -24.81 1.54 -1.47
N PHE A 262 -24.09 0.80 -0.63
CA PHE A 262 -22.77 1.21 -0.17
C PHE A 262 -21.75 1.25 -1.33
N PHE A 263 -21.78 0.22 -2.19
CA PHE A 263 -20.91 0.13 -3.36
C PHE A 263 -21.07 1.33 -4.29
N ALA A 264 -22.30 1.58 -4.75
CA ALA A 264 -22.60 2.65 -5.71
C ALA A 264 -22.25 4.04 -5.15
N LYS A 265 -22.42 4.23 -3.84
CA LYS A 265 -22.20 5.50 -3.15
C LYS A 265 -20.73 5.85 -2.95
N HIS A 266 -19.90 4.87 -2.60
CA HIS A 266 -18.55 5.19 -2.10
C HIS A 266 -17.41 4.81 -3.03
N PHE A 267 -17.60 3.83 -3.90
CA PHE A 267 -16.52 3.31 -4.73
C PHE A 267 -16.62 3.79 -6.18
N ASP A 268 -15.46 4.05 -6.77
CA ASP A 268 -15.30 4.55 -8.13
C ASP A 268 -15.09 3.40 -9.12
N TRP A 269 -14.43 2.33 -8.68
CA TRP A 269 -13.98 1.19 -9.50
C TRP A 269 -14.38 -0.14 -8.85
N ALA A 270 -14.41 -1.20 -9.65
CA ALA A 270 -14.65 -2.56 -9.19
C ALA A 270 -13.52 -3.53 -9.62
N VAL A 271 -13.41 -4.64 -8.91
CA VAL A 271 -12.65 -5.83 -9.29
C VAL A 271 -13.46 -7.06 -8.85
N LEU A 272 -13.40 -8.16 -9.59
CA LEU A 272 -14.13 -9.38 -9.25
C LEU A 272 -13.25 -10.25 -8.36
N GLU A 273 -13.79 -10.77 -7.25
CA GLU A 273 -13.00 -11.51 -6.26
C GLU A 273 -12.41 -12.80 -6.84
N ASN A 274 -13.24 -13.53 -7.58
CA ASN A 274 -12.92 -14.87 -8.07
C ASN A 274 -13.35 -15.10 -9.51
N GLU A 275 -14.36 -14.39 -9.98
CA GLU A 275 -15.17 -14.78 -11.14
C GLU A 275 -14.40 -14.70 -12.47
N LEU A 276 -13.24 -14.04 -12.50
CA LEU A 276 -12.32 -14.05 -13.65
C LEU A 276 -11.13 -15.00 -13.49
N LYS A 277 -10.85 -15.54 -12.30
CA LYS A 277 -9.69 -16.42 -12.05
C LYS A 277 -9.82 -17.72 -12.84
N TRP A 278 -8.69 -18.31 -13.22
CA TRP A 278 -8.70 -19.49 -14.11
C TRP A 278 -9.36 -20.71 -13.45
N TYR A 279 -9.09 -20.97 -12.17
CA TYR A 279 -9.77 -22.06 -11.46
C TYR A 279 -11.28 -21.88 -11.35
N TYR A 280 -11.78 -20.64 -11.42
CA TYR A 280 -13.21 -20.34 -11.33
C TYR A 280 -13.87 -20.54 -12.70
N THR A 281 -13.27 -19.95 -13.73
CA THR A 281 -13.81 -19.95 -15.10
C THR A 281 -13.59 -21.28 -15.83
N GLU A 282 -12.64 -22.12 -15.40
CA GLU A 282 -12.37 -23.44 -15.98
C GLU A 282 -11.86 -24.42 -14.90
N ALA A 283 -12.71 -24.70 -13.91
CA ALA A 283 -12.41 -25.66 -12.84
C ALA A 283 -12.14 -27.09 -13.37
N VAL A 284 -12.82 -27.46 -14.45
CA VAL A 284 -12.67 -28.74 -15.17
C VAL A 284 -12.26 -28.44 -16.61
N GLN A 285 -11.24 -29.13 -17.11
CA GLN A 285 -10.69 -28.91 -18.45
C GLN A 285 -11.78 -28.93 -19.52
N GLY A 286 -11.84 -27.87 -20.34
CA GLY A 286 -12.81 -27.73 -21.43
C GLY A 286 -14.22 -27.33 -21.02
N GLN A 287 -14.52 -27.22 -19.71
CA GLN A 287 -15.79 -26.70 -19.20
C GLN A 287 -15.64 -25.23 -18.80
N VAL A 288 -15.50 -24.36 -19.79
CA VAL A 288 -15.31 -22.93 -19.58
C VAL A 288 -16.65 -22.24 -19.35
N SER A 289 -16.76 -21.41 -18.31
CA SER A 289 -17.89 -20.53 -18.08
C SER A 289 -17.43 -19.14 -17.64
N TYR A 290 -18.03 -18.12 -18.24
CA TYR A 290 -17.81 -16.71 -17.93
C TYR A 290 -19.08 -16.01 -17.42
N ALA A 291 -20.17 -16.77 -17.23
CA ALA A 291 -21.50 -16.19 -16.98
C ALA A 291 -21.53 -15.28 -15.74
N ASP A 292 -20.89 -15.68 -14.64
CA ASP A 292 -20.87 -14.89 -13.41
C ASP A 292 -20.02 -13.63 -13.56
N ALA A 293 -18.89 -13.72 -14.28
CA ALA A 293 -18.07 -12.55 -14.60
C ALA A 293 -18.84 -11.57 -15.48
N ASP A 294 -19.52 -12.05 -16.53
CA ASP A 294 -20.32 -11.22 -17.43
C ASP A 294 -21.44 -10.49 -16.66
N GLU A 295 -22.14 -11.19 -15.75
CA GLU A 295 -23.19 -10.59 -14.93
C GLU A 295 -22.68 -9.47 -14.00
N LEU A 296 -21.53 -9.70 -13.35
CA LEU A 296 -20.87 -8.71 -12.48
C LEU A 296 -20.37 -7.50 -13.28
N ILE A 297 -19.78 -7.76 -14.44
CA ILE A 297 -19.30 -6.75 -15.38
C ILE A 297 -20.46 -5.87 -15.88
N ASP A 298 -21.58 -6.48 -16.26
CA ASP A 298 -22.80 -5.77 -16.67
C ASP A 298 -23.40 -4.94 -15.51
N PHE A 299 -23.32 -5.45 -14.27
CA PHE A 299 -23.72 -4.69 -13.09
C PHE A 299 -22.86 -3.45 -12.90
N CYS A 300 -21.54 -3.57 -13.01
CA CYS A 300 -20.63 -2.43 -12.95
C CYS A 300 -20.93 -1.40 -14.04
N ASP A 301 -21.25 -1.83 -15.26
CA ASP A 301 -21.62 -0.93 -16.36
C ASP A 301 -22.89 -0.14 -16.08
N ARG A 302 -23.92 -0.77 -15.50
CA ARG A 302 -25.14 -0.08 -15.08
C ARG A 302 -24.89 0.98 -14.01
N HIS A 303 -23.85 0.80 -13.19
CA HIS A 303 -23.41 1.77 -12.18
C HIS A 303 -22.32 2.73 -12.67
N GLY A 304 -21.88 2.62 -13.94
CA GLY A 304 -20.82 3.45 -14.51
C GLY A 304 -19.47 3.25 -13.83
N LYS A 305 -19.17 2.04 -13.35
CA LYS A 305 -17.93 1.71 -12.62
C LYS A 305 -17.00 0.89 -13.53
N PRO A 306 -15.81 1.38 -13.89
CA PRO A 306 -14.83 0.56 -14.58
C PRO A 306 -14.38 -0.63 -13.71
N VAL A 307 -13.99 -1.71 -14.40
CA VAL A 307 -13.62 -2.98 -13.78
C VAL A 307 -12.14 -3.28 -14.05
N ARG A 308 -11.40 -3.72 -13.03
CA ARG A 308 -10.05 -4.30 -13.20
C ARG A 308 -10.15 -5.78 -13.55
N GLY A 309 -9.41 -6.23 -14.56
CA GLY A 309 -9.29 -7.64 -14.91
C GLY A 309 -8.33 -8.37 -13.97
N HIS A 310 -8.85 -9.02 -12.92
CA HIS A 310 -8.08 -9.82 -11.97
C HIS A 310 -8.55 -11.28 -12.02
N CYS A 311 -7.73 -12.24 -12.45
CA CYS A 311 -6.44 -12.12 -13.14
C CYS A 311 -6.38 -13.19 -14.25
N ILE A 312 -5.45 -13.08 -15.20
CA ILE A 312 -5.33 -14.09 -16.27
C ILE A 312 -4.76 -15.39 -15.71
N PHE A 313 -3.64 -15.27 -14.99
CA PHE A 313 -2.89 -16.36 -14.37
C PHE A 313 -2.55 -16.02 -12.92
N TRP A 314 -2.27 -17.06 -12.14
CA TRP A 314 -1.79 -16.97 -10.77
C TRP A 314 -0.61 -17.94 -10.60
N ALA A 315 0.56 -17.41 -10.21
CA ALA A 315 1.81 -18.15 -10.23
C ALA A 315 1.99 -19.14 -9.07
N VAL A 316 1.20 -19.00 -8.01
CA VAL A 316 1.23 -19.87 -6.82
C VAL A 316 0.58 -21.21 -7.16
N GLU A 317 1.34 -22.30 -7.03
CA GLU A 317 0.92 -23.64 -7.46
C GLU A 317 -0.41 -24.09 -6.82
N ASN A 318 -0.63 -23.78 -5.54
CA ASN A 318 -1.85 -24.15 -4.84
C ASN A 318 -3.11 -23.46 -5.37
N SER A 319 -2.95 -22.34 -6.06
CA SER A 319 -4.04 -21.62 -6.73
C SER A 319 -4.30 -22.10 -8.16
N VAL A 320 -3.45 -23.00 -8.67
CA VAL A 320 -3.62 -23.61 -10.00
C VAL A 320 -4.46 -24.88 -9.87
N GLN A 321 -5.54 -24.96 -10.65
CA GLN A 321 -6.50 -26.05 -10.58
C GLN A 321 -5.88 -27.41 -10.96
N PRO A 322 -6.36 -28.53 -10.38
CA PRO A 322 -5.68 -29.84 -10.49
C PRO A 322 -5.38 -30.30 -11.91
N TRP A 323 -6.30 -30.08 -12.86
CA TRP A 323 -6.10 -30.54 -14.23
C TRP A 323 -4.96 -29.81 -14.94
N VAL A 324 -4.74 -28.51 -14.65
CA VAL A 324 -3.60 -27.74 -15.20
C VAL A 324 -2.29 -28.21 -14.56
N ARG A 325 -2.28 -28.48 -13.26
CA ARG A 325 -1.11 -29.04 -12.57
C ARG A 325 -0.68 -30.38 -13.15
N ALA A 326 -1.63 -31.22 -13.57
CA ALA A 326 -1.36 -32.54 -14.14
C ALA A 326 -0.80 -32.54 -15.58
N LEU A 327 -0.85 -31.43 -16.32
CA LEU A 327 -0.40 -31.35 -17.70
C LEU A 327 1.13 -31.50 -17.81
N ASN A 328 1.66 -32.07 -18.88
CA ASN A 328 3.09 -31.94 -19.20
C ASN A 328 3.42 -30.54 -19.77
N ALA A 329 4.69 -30.24 -20.04
CA ALA A 329 5.11 -28.92 -20.49
C ALA A 329 4.44 -28.45 -21.80
N ASP A 330 4.32 -29.33 -22.81
CA ASP A 330 3.69 -28.99 -24.09
C ASP A 330 2.20 -28.75 -23.94
N GLN A 331 1.52 -29.59 -23.16
CA GLN A 331 0.11 -29.45 -22.85
C GLN A 331 -0.16 -28.18 -22.02
N LEU A 332 0.69 -27.88 -21.05
CA LEU A 332 0.59 -26.66 -20.23
C LEU A 332 0.80 -25.41 -21.08
N ARG A 333 1.78 -25.41 -21.99
CA ARG A 333 1.98 -24.31 -22.94
C ARG A 333 0.74 -24.12 -23.80
N ALA A 334 0.17 -25.19 -24.36
CA ALA A 334 -1.06 -25.12 -25.13
C ALA A 334 -2.26 -24.60 -24.32
N ALA A 335 -2.35 -24.95 -23.03
CA ALA A 335 -3.40 -24.47 -22.13
C ALA A 335 -3.24 -22.98 -21.80
N VAL A 336 -2.02 -22.50 -21.52
CA VAL A 336 -1.71 -21.07 -21.33
C VAL A 336 -2.11 -20.27 -22.57
N GLU A 337 -1.75 -20.76 -23.75
CA GLU A 337 -2.10 -20.18 -25.04
C GLU A 337 -3.63 -20.14 -25.27
N ALA A 338 -4.34 -21.22 -24.94
CA ALA A 338 -5.79 -21.28 -25.03
C ALA A 338 -6.45 -20.30 -24.06
N ARG A 339 -5.92 -20.16 -22.84
CA ARG A 339 -6.42 -19.21 -21.84
C ARG A 339 -6.25 -17.76 -22.30
N LEU A 340 -5.10 -17.40 -22.86
CA LEU A 340 -4.86 -16.06 -23.44
C LEU A 340 -5.86 -15.78 -24.56
N ARG A 341 -5.96 -16.68 -25.56
CA ARG A 341 -6.91 -16.51 -26.67
C ARG A 341 -8.37 -16.50 -26.23
N GLY A 342 -8.73 -17.29 -25.23
CA GLY A 342 -10.10 -17.38 -24.73
C GLY A 342 -10.50 -16.15 -23.90
N LEU A 343 -9.82 -15.93 -22.79
CA LEU A 343 -10.16 -14.88 -21.83
C LEU A 343 -9.87 -13.47 -22.37
N VAL A 344 -8.63 -13.23 -22.85
CA VAL A 344 -8.20 -11.88 -23.24
C VAL A 344 -8.96 -11.42 -24.48
N SER A 345 -9.17 -12.29 -25.47
CA SER A 345 -9.96 -11.90 -26.65
C SER A 345 -11.43 -11.64 -26.31
N ARG A 346 -12.01 -12.39 -25.36
CA ARG A 346 -13.41 -12.19 -24.93
C ARG A 346 -13.60 -10.81 -24.31
N TYR A 347 -12.66 -10.39 -23.46
CA TYR A 347 -12.73 -9.14 -22.72
C TYR A 347 -11.86 -8.03 -23.31
N SER A 348 -11.47 -8.14 -24.58
CA SER A 348 -10.65 -7.11 -25.22
C SER A 348 -11.36 -5.75 -25.20
N GLY A 349 -10.64 -4.72 -24.74
CA GLY A 349 -11.16 -3.37 -24.56
C GLY A 349 -12.12 -3.20 -23.37
N ARG A 350 -12.32 -4.24 -22.55
CA ARG A 350 -13.29 -4.19 -21.43
C ARG A 350 -12.71 -3.56 -20.17
N PHE A 351 -11.43 -3.80 -19.90
CA PHE A 351 -10.79 -3.39 -18.66
C PHE A 351 -9.77 -2.29 -18.92
N PRO A 352 -9.71 -1.24 -18.07
CA PRO A 352 -8.60 -0.29 -18.13
C PRO A 352 -7.28 -0.90 -17.64
N HIS A 353 -7.36 -1.85 -16.69
CA HIS A 353 -6.21 -2.54 -16.11
C HIS A 353 -6.41 -4.05 -16.16
N TYR A 354 -5.33 -4.79 -16.43
CA TYR A 354 -5.33 -6.24 -16.41
C TYR A 354 -4.15 -6.77 -15.59
N GLU A 355 -4.41 -7.64 -14.63
CA GLU A 355 -3.40 -8.35 -13.87
C GLU A 355 -3.09 -9.67 -14.58
N VAL A 356 -1.86 -9.77 -15.10
CA VAL A 356 -1.49 -10.83 -16.05
C VAL A 356 -1.14 -12.12 -15.32
N ASN A 357 -0.12 -12.08 -14.45
CA ASN A 357 0.28 -13.23 -13.64
C ASN A 357 0.46 -12.76 -12.19
N ASN A 358 -0.48 -13.15 -11.33
CA ASN A 358 -0.54 -12.75 -9.93
C ASN A 358 0.53 -13.46 -9.10
N GLU A 359 1.12 -12.75 -8.14
CA GLU A 359 2.00 -13.29 -7.06
C GLU A 359 3.25 -14.02 -7.56
N MET A 360 3.98 -13.37 -8.47
CA MET A 360 5.21 -13.91 -9.06
C MET A 360 6.40 -13.92 -8.08
N LEU A 361 6.35 -13.19 -6.97
CA LEU A 361 7.36 -13.26 -5.91
C LEU A 361 7.19 -14.51 -5.04
N HIS A 362 5.98 -15.05 -4.91
CA HIS A 362 5.68 -16.24 -4.10
C HIS A 362 5.53 -17.52 -4.92
N GLY A 363 5.17 -17.39 -6.20
CA GLY A 363 4.89 -18.50 -7.08
C GLY A 363 5.75 -18.54 -8.34
N ALA A 364 6.23 -19.73 -8.69
CA ALA A 364 7.03 -19.96 -9.90
C ALA A 364 6.45 -21.10 -10.76
N PHE A 365 5.17 -21.44 -10.61
CA PHE A 365 4.56 -22.60 -11.28
C PHE A 365 4.79 -22.60 -12.79
N TYR A 366 4.59 -21.47 -13.45
CA TYR A 366 4.77 -21.39 -14.90
C TYR A 366 6.25 -21.36 -15.30
N THR A 367 7.09 -20.58 -14.64
CA THR A 367 8.52 -20.45 -15.00
C THR A 367 9.28 -21.76 -14.80
N GLN A 368 9.01 -22.48 -13.70
CA GLN A 368 9.62 -23.79 -13.44
C GLN A 368 9.25 -24.86 -14.48
N ARG A 369 8.08 -24.73 -15.14
CA ARG A 369 7.55 -25.75 -16.05
C ARG A 369 7.66 -25.39 -17.52
N LEU A 370 7.69 -24.10 -17.85
CA LEU A 370 7.68 -23.58 -19.21
C LEU A 370 8.93 -22.74 -19.55
N GLY A 371 9.81 -22.50 -18.57
CA GLY A 371 11.05 -21.72 -18.71
C GLY A 371 10.87 -20.23 -18.41
N ASP A 372 12.00 -19.55 -18.23
CA ASP A 372 12.09 -18.16 -17.76
C ASP A 372 11.39 -17.13 -18.67
N ASP A 373 11.15 -17.47 -19.95
CA ASP A 373 10.47 -16.54 -20.87
C ASP A 373 8.96 -16.43 -20.66
N ILE A 374 8.34 -17.38 -19.97
CA ILE A 374 6.88 -17.51 -19.98
C ILE A 374 6.14 -16.29 -19.42
N ASN A 375 6.65 -15.66 -18.36
CA ASN A 375 6.02 -14.47 -17.79
C ASN A 375 6.03 -13.31 -18.80
N ALA A 376 7.18 -13.05 -19.45
CA ALA A 376 7.26 -12.03 -20.48
C ALA A 376 6.36 -12.35 -21.68
N HIS A 377 6.31 -13.62 -22.08
CA HIS A 377 5.43 -14.11 -23.14
C HIS A 377 3.96 -13.83 -22.82
N MET A 378 3.48 -14.15 -21.60
CA MET A 378 2.10 -13.90 -21.16
C MET A 378 1.73 -12.42 -21.28
N PHE A 379 2.61 -11.51 -20.86
CA PHE A 379 2.38 -10.06 -20.98
C PHE A 379 2.38 -9.60 -22.46
N ARG A 380 3.37 -10.01 -23.25
CA ARG A 380 3.45 -9.63 -24.68
C ARG A 380 2.23 -10.12 -25.46
N GLU A 381 1.81 -11.35 -25.21
CA GLU A 381 0.66 -11.94 -25.89
C GLU A 381 -0.65 -11.31 -25.43
N THR A 382 -0.77 -10.96 -24.15
CA THR A 382 -1.92 -10.17 -23.65
C THR A 382 -1.99 -8.83 -24.37
N ALA A 383 -0.89 -8.07 -24.44
CA ALA A 383 -0.85 -6.78 -25.14
C ALA A 383 -1.06 -6.90 -26.66
N ARG A 384 -0.70 -8.04 -27.25
CA ARG A 384 -0.93 -8.33 -28.67
C ARG A 384 -2.41 -8.58 -28.96
N ILE A 385 -3.10 -9.28 -28.06
CA ILE A 385 -4.53 -9.59 -28.20
C ILE A 385 -5.38 -8.36 -27.84
N ASP A 386 -5.06 -7.68 -26.73
CA ASP A 386 -5.72 -6.48 -26.26
C ASP A 386 -4.70 -5.39 -25.89
N PRO A 387 -4.47 -4.39 -26.77
CA PRO A 387 -3.48 -3.34 -26.54
C PRO A 387 -3.99 -2.19 -25.67
N ALA A 388 -5.27 -2.16 -25.31
CA ALA A 388 -5.89 -1.05 -24.58
C ALA A 388 -5.54 -0.97 -23.08
N PRO A 389 -5.56 -2.08 -22.29
CA PRO A 389 -5.31 -2.00 -20.85
C PRO A 389 -3.85 -1.74 -20.52
N ALA A 390 -3.61 -1.05 -19.39
CA ALA A 390 -2.31 -1.15 -18.73
C ALA A 390 -2.19 -2.51 -18.04
N LEU A 391 -1.08 -3.21 -18.29
CA LEU A 391 -0.83 -4.55 -17.74
C LEU A 391 -0.06 -4.45 -16.42
N PHE A 392 -0.58 -5.10 -15.38
CA PHE A 392 -0.06 -5.04 -14.03
C PHE A 392 0.65 -6.34 -13.64
N VAL A 393 1.78 -6.18 -12.98
CA VAL A 393 2.25 -7.14 -11.97
C VAL A 393 1.48 -6.89 -10.67
N ASN A 394 1.23 -7.91 -9.86
CA ASN A 394 0.50 -7.77 -8.61
C ASN A 394 1.02 -8.75 -7.56
N ASP A 395 1.32 -8.27 -6.35
CA ASP A 395 1.97 -9.06 -5.31
C ASP A 395 1.70 -8.53 -3.89
N TYR A 396 1.86 -9.38 -2.86
CA TYR A 396 1.50 -9.08 -1.46
C TYR A 396 2.68 -9.02 -0.51
N ASN A 397 2.46 -8.49 0.70
CA ASN A 397 3.45 -8.28 1.77
C ASN A 397 4.62 -7.34 1.46
N VAL A 398 4.75 -6.83 0.23
CA VAL A 398 5.83 -5.93 -0.19
C VAL A 398 5.91 -4.69 0.71
N GLU A 399 4.76 -4.21 1.17
CA GLU A 399 4.56 -3.05 2.02
C GLU A 399 4.59 -3.33 3.53
N SER A 400 4.81 -4.59 3.92
CA SER A 400 4.68 -5.04 5.32
C SER A 400 6.01 -5.29 6.03
N GLY A 401 7.11 -5.47 5.29
CA GLY A 401 8.44 -5.69 5.89
C GLY A 401 8.53 -6.99 6.72
N ASN A 402 7.68 -7.97 6.45
CA ASN A 402 7.53 -9.20 7.24
C ASN A 402 7.69 -10.48 6.42
N ASP A 403 7.91 -10.37 5.11
CA ASP A 403 8.04 -11.50 4.18
C ASP A 403 9.38 -11.45 3.41
N PRO A 404 10.27 -12.45 3.58
CA PRO A 404 11.54 -12.47 2.87
C PRO A 404 11.41 -12.75 1.37
N ASN A 405 10.28 -13.30 0.90
CA ASN A 405 10.05 -13.54 -0.52
C ASN A 405 9.61 -12.28 -1.24
N ALA A 406 8.84 -11.42 -0.57
CA ALA A 406 8.28 -10.19 -1.12
C ALA A 406 8.84 -8.94 -0.45
N THR A 407 10.08 -8.60 -0.81
CA THR A 407 10.68 -7.31 -0.44
C THR A 407 10.51 -6.30 -1.58
N PRO A 408 10.43 -4.98 -1.30
CA PRO A 408 10.40 -3.96 -2.34
C PRO A 408 11.55 -4.10 -3.34
N GLU A 409 12.75 -4.46 -2.88
CA GLU A 409 13.94 -4.65 -3.70
C GLU A 409 13.76 -5.82 -4.69
N LYS A 410 13.22 -6.96 -4.23
CA LYS A 410 12.91 -8.10 -5.11
C LYS A 410 11.82 -7.74 -6.13
N TYR A 411 10.83 -6.96 -5.72
CA TYR A 411 9.76 -6.56 -6.64
C TYR A 411 10.27 -5.58 -7.72
N VAL A 412 11.09 -4.60 -7.32
CA VAL A 412 11.80 -3.72 -8.26
C VAL A 412 12.67 -4.52 -9.23
N ALA A 413 13.39 -5.54 -8.75
CA ALA A 413 14.21 -6.39 -9.61
C ALA A 413 13.36 -7.15 -10.64
N LEU A 414 12.23 -7.73 -10.21
CA LEU A 414 11.27 -8.40 -11.09
C LEU A 414 10.71 -7.46 -12.17
N VAL A 415 10.24 -6.28 -11.78
CA VAL A 415 9.70 -5.27 -12.71
C VAL A 415 10.78 -4.80 -13.68
N THR A 416 11.98 -4.54 -13.19
CA THR A 416 13.11 -4.08 -14.00
C THR A 416 13.53 -5.15 -15.01
N ASP A 417 13.53 -6.43 -14.66
CA ASP A 417 13.78 -7.53 -15.61
C ASP A 417 12.76 -7.52 -16.75
N LEU A 418 11.47 -7.45 -16.42
CA LEU A 418 10.40 -7.39 -17.42
C LEU A 418 10.56 -6.17 -18.35
N GLN A 419 10.82 -4.98 -17.79
CA GLN A 419 11.07 -3.76 -18.57
C GLN A 419 12.30 -3.92 -19.49
N ARG A 420 13.42 -4.46 -18.99
CA ARG A 420 14.64 -4.71 -19.79
C ARG A 420 14.40 -5.66 -20.96
N ARG A 421 13.46 -6.59 -20.80
CA ARG A 421 13.05 -7.55 -21.83
C ARG A 421 12.01 -7.00 -22.80
N GLY A 422 11.69 -5.70 -22.72
CA GLY A 422 10.72 -5.04 -23.59
C GLY A 422 9.28 -5.50 -23.34
N VAL A 423 8.97 -5.96 -22.12
CA VAL A 423 7.61 -6.34 -21.72
C VAL A 423 6.80 -5.08 -21.43
N PRO A 424 5.57 -4.94 -21.96
CA PRO A 424 4.73 -3.76 -21.75
C PRO A 424 4.06 -3.77 -20.36
N VAL A 425 4.85 -3.66 -19.30
CA VAL A 425 4.34 -3.49 -17.93
C VAL A 425 3.86 -2.04 -17.78
N GLY A 426 2.57 -1.87 -17.53
CA GLY A 426 1.91 -0.57 -17.40
C GLY A 426 1.74 -0.08 -15.96
N GLY A 427 1.90 -0.96 -14.96
CA GLY A 427 1.79 -0.58 -13.55
C GLY A 427 2.20 -1.67 -12.58
N ILE A 428 2.35 -1.28 -11.32
CA ILE A 428 2.70 -2.15 -10.19
C ILE A 428 1.51 -2.22 -9.23
N GLY A 429 1.01 -3.42 -8.99
CA GLY A 429 0.01 -3.72 -7.97
C GLY A 429 0.69 -4.13 -6.66
N VAL A 430 0.30 -3.46 -5.57
CA VAL A 430 0.64 -3.80 -4.19
C VAL A 430 -0.66 -4.21 -3.52
N GLN A 431 -0.82 -5.48 -3.16
CA GLN A 431 -2.11 -5.98 -2.68
C GLN A 431 -2.60 -5.17 -1.48
N GLY A 432 -1.77 -4.92 -0.45
CA GLY A 432 -2.22 -4.13 0.69
C GLY A 432 -2.95 -4.95 1.75
N HIS A 433 -2.72 -6.26 1.82
CA HIS A 433 -3.19 -7.11 2.92
C HIS A 433 -2.34 -6.89 4.18
N VAL A 434 -2.48 -5.71 4.78
CA VAL A 434 -1.59 -5.29 5.86
C VAL A 434 -2.11 -5.78 7.21
N THR A 435 -1.18 -6.19 8.07
CA THR A 435 -1.45 -6.51 9.48
C THR A 435 -0.55 -5.62 10.33
N HIS A 436 -1.14 -4.98 11.35
CA HIS A 436 -0.44 -4.05 12.26
C HIS A 436 0.33 -2.95 11.49
N PRO A 437 -0.33 -2.20 10.59
CA PRO A 437 0.34 -1.27 9.69
C PRO A 437 1.11 -0.18 10.45
N VAL A 438 2.32 0.12 9.95
CA VAL A 438 3.12 1.26 10.40
C VAL A 438 3.46 2.11 9.19
N GLY A 439 3.10 3.40 9.26
CA GLY A 439 3.09 4.27 8.10
C GLY A 439 4.45 4.45 7.41
N ASP A 440 5.55 4.49 8.15
CA ASP A 440 6.88 4.64 7.56
C ASP A 440 7.37 3.37 6.84
N ILE A 441 6.91 2.18 7.24
CA ILE A 441 7.20 0.92 6.53
C ILE A 441 6.48 0.90 5.18
N VAL A 442 5.19 1.23 5.18
CA VAL A 442 4.38 1.32 3.95
C VAL A 442 4.96 2.38 3.00
N CYS A 443 5.32 3.56 3.53
CA CYS A 443 5.92 4.63 2.74
C CYS A 443 7.26 4.22 2.12
N ASP A 444 8.14 3.57 2.88
CA ASP A 444 9.45 3.11 2.40
C ASP A 444 9.32 2.12 1.24
N ALA A 445 8.35 1.20 1.32
CA ALA A 445 8.06 0.28 0.22
C ALA A 445 7.58 1.04 -1.03
N LEU A 446 6.66 1.99 -0.89
CA LEU A 446 6.15 2.79 -2.00
C LEU A 446 7.24 3.68 -2.63
N ASP A 447 8.11 4.29 -1.82
CA ASP A 447 9.24 5.10 -2.28
C ASP A 447 10.20 4.26 -3.12
N LYS A 448 10.50 3.02 -2.71
CA LYS A 448 11.36 2.08 -3.46
C LYS A 448 10.73 1.63 -4.78
N LEU A 449 9.44 1.29 -4.77
CA LEU A 449 8.71 0.88 -5.98
C LEU A 449 8.61 2.02 -7.00
N ALA A 450 8.51 3.27 -6.55
CA ALA A 450 8.43 4.44 -7.42
C ALA A 450 9.66 4.66 -8.30
N VAL A 451 10.83 4.10 -7.93
CA VAL A 451 12.08 4.17 -8.71
C VAL A 451 11.93 3.50 -10.09
N THR A 452 10.99 2.56 -10.25
CA THR A 452 10.69 1.90 -11.54
C THR A 452 10.09 2.85 -12.58
N GLY A 453 9.59 4.03 -12.15
CA GLY A 453 8.90 5.00 -13.01
C GLY A 453 7.48 4.59 -13.41
N LEU A 454 6.98 3.44 -12.94
CA LEU A 454 5.62 2.97 -13.20
C LEU A 454 4.63 3.48 -12.14
N PRO A 455 3.35 3.69 -12.50
CA PRO A 455 2.32 3.98 -11.52
C PRO A 455 2.10 2.78 -10.59
N VAL A 456 1.94 3.07 -9.30
CA VAL A 456 1.60 2.08 -8.27
C VAL A 456 0.10 2.13 -7.99
N TRP A 457 -0.51 0.97 -7.82
CA TRP A 457 -1.87 0.84 -7.31
C TRP A 457 -1.85 -0.02 -6.06
N ILE A 458 -2.59 0.41 -5.03
CA ILE A 458 -2.98 -0.53 -3.98
C ILE A 458 -4.18 -1.31 -4.52
N THR A 459 -4.08 -2.62 -4.65
CA THR A 459 -4.99 -3.44 -5.47
C THR A 459 -5.98 -4.28 -4.68
N GLU A 460 -5.70 -4.58 -3.42
CA GLU A 460 -6.46 -5.52 -2.58
C GLU A 460 -6.45 -5.10 -1.10
N LEU A 461 -6.55 -3.79 -0.82
CA LEU A 461 -6.40 -3.26 0.53
C LEU A 461 -7.43 -3.83 1.49
N ASP A 462 -6.94 -4.47 2.55
CA ASP A 462 -7.70 -4.74 3.74
C ASP A 462 -6.79 -4.75 4.98
N VAL A 463 -7.42 -4.48 6.12
CA VAL A 463 -6.82 -4.63 7.44
C VAL A 463 -7.81 -5.40 8.30
N SER A 464 -7.31 -6.23 9.20
CA SER A 464 -8.14 -7.03 10.09
C SER A 464 -7.80 -6.75 11.54
N ALA A 465 -8.82 -6.35 12.30
CA ALA A 465 -8.74 -6.26 13.76
C ALA A 465 -10.14 -6.46 14.36
N ALA A 466 -10.21 -7.30 15.41
CA ALA A 466 -11.47 -7.58 16.10
C ALA A 466 -12.07 -6.32 16.73
N ASP A 467 -11.23 -5.48 17.34
CA ASP A 467 -11.60 -4.17 17.86
C ASP A 467 -11.83 -3.18 16.71
N GLU A 468 -13.02 -2.59 16.64
CA GLU A 468 -13.39 -1.68 15.54
C GLU A 468 -12.55 -0.40 15.49
N SER A 469 -12.10 0.10 16.64
CA SER A 469 -11.31 1.33 16.71
C SER A 469 -9.91 1.09 16.16
N VAL A 470 -9.30 -0.04 16.52
CA VAL A 470 -8.03 -0.49 15.97
C VAL A 470 -8.14 -0.70 14.46
N ARG A 471 -9.21 -1.34 14.00
CA ARG A 471 -9.46 -1.52 12.56
C ARG A 471 -9.58 -0.19 11.81
N ALA A 472 -10.31 0.77 12.38
CA ALA A 472 -10.46 2.09 11.78
C ALA A 472 -9.11 2.82 11.69
N ASP A 473 -8.31 2.73 12.75
CA ASP A 473 -6.98 3.36 12.83
C ASP A 473 -5.99 2.76 11.82
N ASP A 474 -5.96 1.44 11.73
CA ASP A 474 -5.11 0.70 10.80
C ASP A 474 -5.48 1.02 9.35
N LEU A 475 -6.77 1.08 9.03
CA LEU A 475 -7.21 1.41 7.68
C LEU A 475 -6.91 2.88 7.35
N GLU A 476 -7.10 3.80 8.29
CA GLU A 476 -6.83 5.23 8.08
C GLU A 476 -5.35 5.46 7.73
N ILE A 477 -4.42 4.82 8.45
CA ILE A 477 -3.00 5.03 8.19
C ILE A 477 -2.62 4.52 6.79
N VAL A 478 -3.04 3.31 6.39
CA VAL A 478 -2.67 2.76 5.06
C VAL A 478 -3.31 3.58 3.93
N LEU A 479 -4.59 3.96 4.06
CA LEU A 479 -5.27 4.80 3.08
C LEU A 479 -4.58 6.15 2.91
N ARG A 480 -4.16 6.80 4.01
CA ARG A 480 -3.49 8.10 3.94
C ARG A 480 -2.07 8.01 3.41
N GLU A 481 -1.31 6.95 3.74
CA GLU A 481 0.01 6.71 3.16
C GLU A 481 -0.10 6.56 1.64
N ALA A 482 -0.99 5.69 1.18
CA ALA A 482 -1.23 5.47 -0.24
C ALA A 482 -1.71 6.75 -0.93
N TYR A 483 -2.73 7.43 -0.39
CA TYR A 483 -3.28 8.62 -1.02
C TYR A 483 -2.27 9.79 -1.04
N ALA A 484 -1.41 9.95 -0.04
CA ALA A 484 -0.41 11.01 -0.02
C ALA A 484 0.84 10.71 -0.87
N HIS A 485 1.02 9.48 -1.36
CA HIS A 485 2.21 9.07 -2.10
C HIS A 485 2.10 9.40 -3.60
N PRO A 486 3.05 10.17 -4.19
CA PRO A 486 2.91 10.70 -5.55
C PRO A 486 2.93 9.66 -6.68
N ALA A 487 3.46 8.46 -6.43
CA ALA A 487 3.43 7.35 -7.40
C ALA A 487 2.15 6.52 -7.35
N VAL A 488 1.32 6.67 -6.31
CA VAL A 488 0.07 5.92 -6.20
C VAL A 488 -1.00 6.60 -7.03
N GLU A 489 -1.60 5.87 -7.97
CA GLU A 489 -2.62 6.38 -8.90
C GLU A 489 -4.00 5.73 -8.69
N GLY A 490 -4.14 4.81 -7.73
CA GLY A 490 -5.44 4.25 -7.36
C GLY A 490 -5.35 3.30 -6.17
N ILE A 491 -6.50 3.10 -5.51
CA ILE A 491 -6.65 2.24 -4.33
C ILE A 491 -7.89 1.36 -4.52
N MET A 492 -7.77 0.07 -4.29
CA MET A 492 -8.86 -0.90 -4.34
C MET A 492 -8.92 -1.61 -2.99
N LEU A 493 -10.09 -1.65 -2.36
CA LEU A 493 -10.30 -2.40 -1.13
C LEU A 493 -10.71 -3.85 -1.45
N TRP A 494 -10.19 -4.85 -0.74
CA TRP A 494 -10.56 -6.25 -0.98
C TRP A 494 -11.83 -6.68 -0.22
N GLY A 495 -12.92 -6.02 -0.61
CA GLY A 495 -14.24 -6.16 -0.02
C GLY A 495 -14.49 -5.12 1.08
N PHE A 496 -15.74 -5.07 1.57
CA PHE A 496 -16.15 -4.03 2.52
C PHE A 496 -17.29 -4.42 3.47
N MET A 497 -17.97 -5.55 3.25
CA MET A 497 -19.15 -5.95 4.02
C MET A 497 -18.91 -7.24 4.81
N GLN A 498 -19.36 -7.26 6.07
CA GLN A 498 -19.30 -8.43 6.94
C GLN A 498 -19.98 -9.64 6.29
N GLY A 499 -19.26 -10.76 6.24
CA GLY A 499 -19.74 -12.01 5.62
C GLY A 499 -19.55 -12.08 4.10
N HIS A 500 -19.09 -10.99 3.47
CA HIS A 500 -18.77 -10.92 2.04
C HIS A 500 -17.32 -10.46 1.81
N MET A 501 -16.41 -10.92 2.67
CA MET A 501 -14.97 -10.66 2.61
C MET A 501 -14.22 -11.94 2.97
N TRP A 502 -13.04 -12.14 2.38
CA TRP A 502 -12.19 -13.30 2.67
C TRP A 502 -11.57 -13.26 4.08
N ARG A 503 -11.24 -12.06 4.59
CA ARG A 503 -10.79 -11.86 5.98
C ARG A 503 -11.96 -11.55 6.90
N SER A 504 -11.95 -12.16 8.07
CA SER A 504 -12.82 -11.76 9.18
C SER A 504 -12.39 -10.39 9.70
N HIS A 505 -13.32 -9.67 10.33
CA HIS A 505 -13.05 -8.39 10.98
C HIS A 505 -12.36 -7.35 10.08
N GLY A 506 -12.65 -7.32 8.78
CA GLY A 506 -12.14 -6.32 7.82
C GLY A 506 -13.20 -5.33 7.33
N GLN A 507 -14.44 -5.45 7.81
CA GLN A 507 -15.59 -4.78 7.20
C GLN A 507 -15.69 -3.27 7.52
N LEU A 508 -16.18 -2.53 6.52
CA LEU A 508 -16.67 -1.16 6.65
C LEU A 508 -18.15 -1.11 7.06
N VAL A 509 -18.92 -2.12 6.67
CA VAL A 509 -20.34 -2.25 7.01
C VAL A 509 -20.65 -3.65 7.53
N ASN A 510 -21.52 -3.71 8.52
CA ASN A 510 -22.06 -4.97 9.02
C ASN A 510 -23.08 -5.56 8.03
N THR A 511 -23.48 -6.81 8.26
CA THR A 511 -24.44 -7.51 7.38
C THR A 511 -25.80 -6.80 7.28
N ASP A 512 -26.18 -6.00 8.29
CA ASP A 512 -27.39 -5.17 8.30
C ASP A 512 -27.22 -3.79 7.60
N GLY A 513 -26.05 -3.53 7.00
CA GLY A 513 -25.75 -2.28 6.29
C GLY A 513 -25.30 -1.13 7.19
N LYS A 514 -25.22 -1.32 8.52
CA LYS A 514 -24.72 -0.27 9.43
C LYS A 514 -23.21 -0.11 9.30
N TYR A 515 -22.77 1.14 9.37
CA TYR A 515 -21.36 1.50 9.25
C TYR A 515 -20.66 1.14 10.56
N THR A 516 -19.53 0.45 10.43
CA THR A 516 -18.59 0.27 11.54
C THR A 516 -17.80 1.57 11.76
N GLN A 517 -16.96 1.62 12.81
CA GLN A 517 -16.05 2.75 12.97
C GLN A 517 -15.15 2.95 11.74
N ALA A 518 -14.64 1.86 11.15
CA ALA A 518 -13.85 1.90 9.92
C ALA A 518 -14.65 2.44 8.73
N GLY A 519 -15.92 2.05 8.60
CA GLY A 519 -16.80 2.58 7.55
C GLY A 519 -17.10 4.08 7.70
N ASN A 520 -17.31 4.55 8.93
CA ASN A 520 -17.50 5.97 9.22
C ASN A 520 -16.24 6.79 8.93
N MET A 521 -15.07 6.28 9.32
CA MET A 521 -13.77 6.87 9.01
C MET A 521 -13.56 6.93 7.50
N PHE A 522 -13.77 5.83 6.77
CA PHE A 522 -13.63 5.76 5.32
C PHE A 522 -14.53 6.76 4.59
N ALA A 523 -15.81 6.82 4.95
CA ALA A 523 -16.74 7.80 4.40
C ALA A 523 -16.32 9.24 4.74
N GLY A 524 -15.68 9.45 5.89
CA GLY A 524 -15.03 10.71 6.27
C GLY A 524 -13.90 11.09 5.32
N LEU A 525 -12.98 10.16 5.02
CA LEU A 525 -11.89 10.37 4.07
C LEU A 525 -12.41 10.67 2.65
N ARG A 526 -13.45 9.96 2.19
CA ARG A 526 -14.08 10.24 0.89
C ARG A 526 -14.60 11.69 0.81
N ARG A 527 -15.17 12.22 1.89
CA ARG A 527 -15.58 13.62 1.98
C ARG A 527 -14.39 14.57 2.09
N GLU A 528 -13.38 14.23 2.88
CA GLU A 528 -12.13 15.01 3.04
C GLU A 528 -11.42 15.18 1.71
N TRP A 529 -11.41 14.15 0.87
CA TRP A 529 -10.71 14.10 -0.43
C TRP A 529 -11.59 14.53 -1.60
N THR A 530 -12.67 15.25 -1.34
CA THR A 530 -13.53 15.84 -2.38
C THR A 530 -13.59 17.35 -2.20
N SER A 531 -13.33 18.09 -3.27
CA SER A 531 -13.31 19.55 -3.24
C SER A 531 -14.66 20.16 -3.54
N HIS A 532 -15.02 21.16 -2.74
CA HIS A 532 -16.12 22.06 -3.01
C HIS A 532 -15.68 23.49 -2.72
N ALA A 533 -16.02 24.43 -3.61
CA ALA A 533 -15.78 25.85 -3.40
C ALA A 533 -17.01 26.65 -3.85
N ARG A 534 -17.29 27.77 -3.19
CA ARG A 534 -18.35 28.69 -3.58
C ARG A 534 -18.00 30.11 -3.20
N GLY A 535 -18.50 31.08 -3.94
CA GLY A 535 -18.25 32.49 -3.63
C GLY A 535 -18.78 33.43 -4.69
N LYS A 536 -18.21 34.63 -4.75
CA LYS A 536 -18.48 35.60 -5.80
C LYS A 536 -17.26 35.74 -6.69
N VAL A 537 -17.50 35.99 -7.98
CA VAL A 537 -16.46 36.42 -8.90
C VAL A 537 -15.95 37.79 -8.47
N ASP A 538 -14.62 37.96 -8.41
CA ASP A 538 -13.97 39.20 -7.99
C ASP A 538 -14.11 40.32 -9.03
N GLY A 539 -13.65 41.53 -8.69
CA GLY A 539 -13.73 42.70 -9.58
C GLY A 539 -12.93 42.58 -10.88
N ASN A 540 -12.02 41.60 -10.97
CA ASN A 540 -11.22 41.30 -12.15
C ASN A 540 -11.79 40.11 -12.94
N GLY A 541 -13.00 39.63 -12.62
CA GLY A 541 -13.62 38.50 -13.31
C GLY A 541 -13.07 37.13 -12.88
N ASN A 542 -12.33 37.03 -11.78
CA ASN A 542 -11.72 35.77 -11.36
C ASN A 542 -12.44 35.12 -10.17
N PHE A 543 -12.39 33.79 -10.13
CA PHE A 543 -12.66 33.01 -8.94
C PHE A 543 -11.49 32.06 -8.66
N LYS A 544 -10.93 32.13 -7.46
CA LYS A 544 -9.75 31.35 -7.06
C LYS A 544 -10.13 30.32 -6.02
N PHE A 545 -9.61 29.11 -6.16
CA PHE A 545 -9.74 28.05 -5.16
C PHE A 545 -8.56 27.08 -5.25
N ARG A 546 -8.36 26.25 -4.22
CA ARG A 546 -7.39 25.16 -4.24
C ARG A 546 -8.13 23.83 -4.18
N GLY A 547 -8.00 23.00 -5.21
CA GLY A 547 -8.79 21.78 -5.38
C GLY A 547 -7.95 20.54 -5.63
N PHE A 548 -8.46 19.38 -5.23
CA PHE A 548 -7.91 18.08 -5.58
C PHE A 548 -7.88 17.87 -7.10
N HIS A 549 -6.91 17.12 -7.60
CA HIS A 549 -6.86 16.76 -9.00
C HIS A 549 -8.09 15.91 -9.38
N GLY A 550 -8.62 16.13 -10.58
CA GLY A 550 -9.79 15.43 -11.10
C GLY A 550 -10.77 16.36 -11.83
N THR A 551 -11.99 15.86 -12.05
CA THR A 551 -13.00 16.54 -12.86
C THR A 551 -13.97 17.33 -11.99
N TYR A 552 -14.32 18.52 -12.45
CA TYR A 552 -15.16 19.48 -11.77
C TYR A 552 -16.33 19.93 -12.62
N GLN A 553 -17.43 20.25 -11.95
CA GLN A 553 -18.52 21.04 -12.51
C GLN A 553 -18.56 22.41 -11.84
N VAL A 554 -18.66 23.46 -12.65
CA VAL A 554 -18.90 24.82 -12.21
C VAL A 554 -20.33 25.23 -12.57
N LEU A 555 -21.02 25.83 -11.60
CA LEU A 555 -22.29 26.50 -11.77
C LEU A 555 -22.08 28.00 -11.52
N LEU A 556 -22.43 28.82 -12.51
CA LEU A 556 -22.38 30.28 -12.43
C LEU A 556 -23.81 30.82 -12.42
N THR A 557 -24.21 31.49 -11.35
CA THR A 557 -25.47 32.21 -11.23
C THR A 557 -25.22 33.70 -11.44
N THR A 558 -25.73 34.25 -12.54
CA THR A 558 -25.62 35.68 -12.85
C THR A 558 -26.46 36.52 -11.88
N PRO A 559 -26.21 37.83 -11.76
CA PRO A 559 -27.07 38.73 -10.98
C PRO A 559 -28.55 38.73 -11.43
N ALA A 560 -28.82 38.38 -12.70
CA ALA A 560 -30.17 38.24 -13.25
C ALA A 560 -30.83 36.88 -12.92
N GLY A 561 -30.15 35.98 -12.20
CA GLY A 561 -30.65 34.66 -11.82
C GLY A 561 -30.44 33.54 -12.85
N GLU A 562 -29.86 33.84 -14.01
CA GLU A 562 -29.48 32.83 -15.02
C GLU A 562 -28.38 31.92 -14.47
N VAL A 563 -28.55 30.59 -14.57
CA VAL A 563 -27.55 29.58 -14.14
C VAL A 563 -26.91 28.95 -15.36
N LYS A 564 -25.59 29.04 -15.47
CA LYS A 564 -24.78 28.37 -16.50
C LYS A 564 -23.92 27.28 -15.89
N LYS A 565 -23.73 26.17 -16.63
CA LYS A 565 -22.97 25.00 -16.18
C LYS A 565 -21.84 24.65 -17.16
N ARG A 566 -20.65 24.36 -16.64
CA ARG A 566 -19.50 23.86 -17.42
C ARG A 566 -18.76 22.77 -16.64
N THR A 567 -18.02 21.93 -17.36
CA THR A 567 -17.14 20.90 -16.81
C THR A 567 -15.70 21.24 -17.18
N PHE A 568 -14.75 21.00 -16.27
CA PHE A 568 -13.32 21.18 -16.52
C PHE A 568 -12.50 20.22 -15.65
N ASP A 569 -11.25 19.98 -16.02
CA ASP A 569 -10.33 19.13 -15.28
C ASP A 569 -9.24 19.95 -14.58
N VAL A 570 -8.91 19.54 -13.37
CA VAL A 570 -7.75 20.01 -12.62
C VAL A 570 -6.69 18.92 -12.68
N ASN A 571 -5.73 19.08 -13.58
CA ASN A 571 -4.63 18.15 -13.76
C ASN A 571 -3.45 18.49 -12.86
N LYS A 572 -2.62 17.49 -12.55
CA LYS A 572 -1.37 17.64 -11.78
C LYS A 572 -0.48 18.73 -12.39
N GLY A 573 0.15 19.54 -11.53
CA GLY A 573 1.14 20.54 -11.93
C GLY A 573 1.45 21.55 -10.83
N ASP A 574 2.64 22.15 -10.89
CA ASP A 574 3.19 22.97 -9.80
C ASP A 574 2.73 24.44 -9.86
N ALA A 575 2.46 24.96 -11.06
CA ALA A 575 1.97 26.32 -11.25
C ALA A 575 0.43 26.37 -11.13
N PRO A 576 -0.17 27.49 -10.69
CA PRO A 576 -1.63 27.64 -10.71
C PRO A 576 -2.24 27.34 -12.09
N LEU A 577 -3.35 26.60 -12.11
CA LEU A 577 -4.11 26.32 -13.32
C LEU A 577 -5.05 27.50 -13.62
N VAL A 578 -4.84 28.19 -14.73
CA VAL A 578 -5.69 29.31 -15.16
C VAL A 578 -6.57 28.83 -16.31
N LEU A 579 -7.89 28.98 -16.16
CA LEU A 579 -8.85 28.53 -17.16
C LEU A 579 -9.82 29.64 -17.52
N ASP A 580 -9.98 29.90 -18.82
CA ASP A 580 -11.01 30.77 -19.34
C ASP A 580 -12.34 30.01 -19.40
N MET A 581 -13.30 30.46 -18.61
CA MET A 581 -14.65 29.91 -18.55
C MET A 581 -15.54 30.74 -19.48
N ASP A 582 -15.48 30.44 -20.78
CA ASP A 582 -16.34 31.07 -21.79
C ASP A 582 -17.80 30.61 -21.58
N PHE A 583 -18.58 31.49 -20.95
CA PHE A 583 -19.95 31.24 -20.53
C PHE A 583 -21.01 31.87 -21.42
#